data_AF-D2R5A6-F1
#
_entry.id   AF-D2R5A6-F1
#
_cell.length_a   1.000
_cell.length_b   1.000
_cell.length_c   1.000
_cell.angle_alpha   90.00
_cell.angle_beta   90.00
_cell.angle_gamma   90.00
#
_symmetry.space_group_name_H-M   'P 1'
#
loop_
_entity.id
_entity.type
_entity.pdbx_description
1 polymer ?
#
loop_
_entity_poly.entity_id
_entity_poly.type
_entity_poly.pdbx_seq_one_letter_code
_entity_poly.pdbx_strand_id
1 'polypeptide(L)'
;MTAEELRTLFRDYAGPTKARRFALQLRADKQSESSLSYRQRRADLRFWQKQLWDQFSQQYAGVPQDLGPIQDALLWCDVHHLPLEDGQAIPGNGFLSFGPVREEQFPFGQGFWTIVCPACVAACRQWIFDSR
;
A
#
# COMPACT_ATOMS: atom_id res chain seq x y z
N MET A 1 -9.18 -9.81 -15.92
CA MET A 1 -8.70 -10.11 -14.56
C MET A 1 -9.03 -8.91 -13.68
N THR A 2 -9.69 -9.13 -12.56
CA THR A 2 -10.00 -8.07 -11.59
C THR A 2 -8.79 -7.76 -10.70
N ALA A 3 -8.79 -6.61 -10.01
CA ALA A 3 -7.74 -6.26 -9.04
C ALA A 3 -7.64 -7.28 -7.89
N GLU A 4 -8.75 -7.88 -7.49
CA GLU A 4 -8.79 -8.91 -6.44
C GLU A 4 -8.22 -10.25 -6.93
N GLU A 5 -8.58 -10.66 -8.15
CA GLU A 5 -8.00 -11.85 -8.79
C GLU A 5 -6.49 -11.70 -8.93
N LEU A 6 -6.02 -10.56 -9.45
CA LEU A 6 -4.60 -10.27 -9.63
C LEU A 6 -3.82 -10.29 -8.31
N ARG A 7 -4.38 -9.71 -7.24
CA ARG A 7 -3.80 -9.77 -5.89
C ARG A 7 -3.66 -11.20 -5.39
N THR A 8 -4.73 -11.98 -5.52
CA THR A 8 -4.78 -13.36 -5.04
C THR A 8 -3.76 -14.20 -5.79
N LEU A 9 -3.76 -14.13 -7.13
CA LEU A 9 -2.80 -14.81 -7.97
C LEU A 9 -1.35 -14.44 -7.62
N PHE A 10 -1.07 -13.14 -7.49
CA PHE A 10 0.28 -12.68 -7.18
C PHE A 10 0.75 -13.13 -5.79
N ARG A 11 -0.14 -13.10 -4.80
CA ARG A 11 0.13 -13.59 -3.44
C ARG A 11 0.44 -15.08 -3.45
N ASP A 12 -0.33 -15.87 -4.18
CA ASP A 12 -0.18 -17.32 -4.25
C ASP A 12 1.11 -17.70 -5.00
N TYR A 13 1.50 -16.94 -6.02
CA TYR A 13 2.76 -17.10 -6.73
C TYR A 13 3.99 -16.70 -5.88
N ALA A 14 4.01 -15.47 -5.36
CA ALA A 14 5.18 -14.92 -4.68
C ALA A 14 5.33 -15.43 -3.23
N GLY A 15 4.25 -15.93 -2.64
CA GLY A 15 4.12 -16.20 -1.22
C GLY A 15 3.80 -14.92 -0.42
N PRO A 16 3.16 -15.07 0.76
CA PRO A 16 2.61 -13.95 1.52
C PRO A 16 3.65 -12.91 1.92
N THR A 17 4.85 -13.35 2.33
CA THR A 17 5.93 -12.46 2.78
C THR A 17 6.46 -11.57 1.66
N LYS A 18 6.73 -12.14 0.47
CA LYS A 18 7.27 -11.38 -0.67
C LYS A 18 6.20 -10.47 -1.27
N ALA A 19 4.95 -10.95 -1.37
CA ALA A 19 3.83 -10.14 -1.82
C ALA A 19 3.61 -8.92 -0.89
N ARG A 20 3.69 -9.13 0.43
CA ARG A 20 3.61 -8.05 1.42
C ARG A 20 4.74 -7.04 1.25
N ARG A 21 5.99 -7.51 1.12
CA ARG A 21 7.15 -6.62 0.89
C ARG A 21 6.99 -5.81 -0.40
N PHE A 22 6.44 -6.41 -1.45
CA PHE A 22 6.18 -5.73 -2.72
C PHE A 22 5.15 -4.61 -2.56
N ALA A 23 4.01 -4.91 -1.94
CA ALA A 23 2.97 -3.93 -1.67
C ALA A 23 3.48 -2.79 -0.77
N LEU A 24 4.22 -3.10 0.30
CA LEU A 24 4.82 -2.09 1.19
C LEU A 24 5.78 -1.15 0.44
N GLN A 25 6.58 -1.69 -0.47
CA GLN A 25 7.49 -0.88 -1.27
C GLN A 25 6.75 0.01 -2.27
N LEU A 26 5.68 -0.50 -2.90
CA LEU A 26 4.80 0.31 -3.75
C LEU A 26 4.18 1.47 -2.96
N ARG A 27 3.72 1.21 -1.72
CA ARG A 27 3.16 2.25 -0.85
C ARG A 27 4.20 3.35 -0.55
N ALA A 28 5.40 2.95 -0.15
CA ALA A 28 6.49 3.89 0.14
C ALA A 28 6.91 4.72 -1.09
N ASP A 29 6.91 4.10 -2.27
CA ASP A 29 7.24 4.76 -3.53
C ASP A 29 6.12 5.75 -3.92
N LYS A 30 4.84 5.38 -3.74
CA LYS A 30 3.68 6.26 -3.99
C LYS A 30 3.69 7.51 -3.10
N GLN A 31 4.07 7.36 -1.83
CA GLN A 31 4.16 8.49 -0.88
C GLN A 31 5.25 9.50 -1.26
N SER A 32 6.33 9.00 -1.84
CA SER A 32 7.49 9.81 -2.24
C SER A 32 7.21 10.65 -3.51
N GLU A 33 6.16 10.34 -4.27
CA GLU A 33 5.67 11.12 -5.44
C GLU A 33 5.16 12.52 -5.08
N SER A 34 5.07 12.86 -3.79
CA SER A 34 4.72 14.22 -3.33
C SER A 34 5.80 15.28 -3.65
N SER A 35 7.01 14.88 -4.06
CA SER A 35 8.04 15.82 -4.54
C SER A 35 8.16 15.85 -6.08
N LEU A 36 8.21 17.06 -6.66
CA LEU A 36 8.32 17.28 -8.12
C LEU A 36 9.52 16.54 -8.75
N SER A 37 10.64 16.43 -8.01
CA SER A 37 11.84 15.74 -8.48
C SER A 37 11.73 14.20 -8.45
N TYR A 38 10.77 13.65 -7.70
CA TYR A 38 10.56 12.20 -7.57
C TYR A 38 9.57 11.66 -8.61
N ARG A 39 8.52 12.44 -8.95
CA ARG A 39 7.57 12.08 -10.03
C ARG A 39 8.24 11.83 -11.38
N GLN A 40 9.29 12.60 -11.69
CA GLN A 40 10.06 12.40 -12.92
C GLN A 40 11.03 11.21 -12.86
N ARG A 41 11.37 10.70 -11.67
CA ARG A 41 12.42 9.69 -11.49
C ARG A 41 11.93 8.25 -11.46
N ARG A 42 10.63 7.98 -11.33
CA ARG A 42 10.11 6.61 -11.17
C ARG A 42 8.78 6.33 -11.85
N ALA A 43 8.80 6.26 -13.17
CA ALA A 43 7.72 5.68 -13.96
C ALA A 43 7.66 4.14 -13.84
N ASP A 44 8.61 3.51 -13.15
CA ASP A 44 8.85 2.07 -13.20
C ASP A 44 8.97 1.40 -11.82
N LEU A 45 8.68 0.10 -11.78
CA LEU A 45 9.01 -0.78 -10.66
C LEU A 45 10.53 -0.79 -10.37
N ARG A 46 10.90 -0.95 -9.09
CA ARG A 46 12.31 -1.20 -8.72
C ARG A 46 12.81 -2.49 -9.36
N PHE A 47 14.11 -2.60 -9.58
CA PHE A 47 14.73 -3.77 -10.22
C PHE A 47 14.23 -5.12 -9.68
N TRP A 48 14.23 -5.33 -8.36
CA TRP A 48 13.76 -6.59 -7.77
C TRP A 48 12.25 -6.81 -7.92
N GLN A 49 11.45 -5.73 -7.92
CA GLN A 49 10.01 -5.79 -8.15
C GLN A 49 9.74 -6.13 -9.61
N LYS A 50 10.44 -5.48 -10.54
CA LYS A 50 10.36 -5.75 -11.97
C LYS A 50 10.72 -7.21 -12.26
N GLN A 51 11.84 -7.72 -11.73
CA GLN A 51 12.20 -9.13 -11.90
C GLN A 51 11.11 -10.10 -11.41
N LEU A 52 10.56 -9.87 -10.22
CA LEU A 52 9.50 -10.71 -9.68
C LEU A 52 8.22 -10.62 -10.51
N TRP A 53 7.87 -9.42 -10.98
CA TRP A 53 6.69 -9.17 -11.80
C TRP A 53 6.82 -9.76 -13.20
N ASP A 54 7.98 -9.64 -13.82
CA ASP A 54 8.28 -10.21 -15.12
C ASP A 54 8.14 -11.74 -15.07
N GLN A 55 8.71 -12.40 -14.04
CA GLN A 55 8.55 -13.85 -13.83
C GLN A 55 7.09 -14.25 -13.61
N PHE A 56 6.35 -13.48 -12.80
CA PHE A 56 4.93 -13.70 -12.57
C PHE A 56 4.12 -13.58 -13.87
N SER A 57 4.37 -12.54 -14.67
CA SER A 57 3.63 -12.30 -15.92
C SER A 57 3.93 -13.28 -17.04
N GLN A 58 5.10 -13.94 -17.02
CA GLN A 58 5.40 -15.07 -17.90
C GLN A 58 4.55 -16.31 -17.58
N GLN A 59 4.20 -16.50 -16.31
CA GLN A 59 3.42 -17.65 -15.86
C GLN A 59 1.91 -17.45 -16.01
N TYR A 60 1.44 -16.20 -15.92
CA TYR A 60 0.02 -15.88 -15.95
C TYR A 60 -0.31 -14.87 -17.06
N ALA A 61 -1.10 -15.31 -18.04
CA ALA A 61 -1.54 -14.45 -19.13
C ALA A 61 -2.51 -13.35 -18.65
N GLY A 62 -2.44 -12.17 -19.28
CA GLY A 62 -3.34 -11.05 -18.99
C GLY A 62 -2.97 -10.23 -17.75
N VAL A 63 -1.77 -10.45 -17.18
CA VAL A 63 -1.21 -9.60 -16.11
C VAL A 63 -0.76 -8.25 -16.71
N PRO A 64 -1.14 -7.11 -16.09
CA PRO A 64 -0.73 -5.80 -16.58
C PRO A 64 0.78 -5.59 -16.47
N GLN A 65 1.34 -4.84 -17.42
CA GLN A 65 2.77 -4.48 -17.45
C GLN A 65 3.03 -3.04 -16.99
N ASP A 66 2.00 -2.20 -17.07
CA ASP A 66 2.09 -0.79 -16.71
C ASP A 66 2.00 -0.59 -15.19
N LEU A 67 2.80 0.34 -14.65
CA LEU A 67 2.88 0.60 -13.21
C LEU A 67 1.53 0.98 -12.60
N GLY A 68 0.69 1.76 -13.30
CA GLY A 68 -0.61 2.22 -12.80
C GLY A 68 -1.54 1.07 -12.43
N PRO A 69 -1.93 0.20 -13.39
CA PRO A 69 -2.75 -0.98 -13.10
C PRO A 69 -2.15 -1.94 -12.06
N ILE A 70 -0.80 -2.05 -12.01
CA ILE A 70 -0.10 -2.83 -10.96
C ILE A 70 -0.32 -2.19 -9.59
N GLN A 71 -0.17 -0.86 -9.49
CA GLN A 71 -0.44 -0.11 -8.27
C GLN A 71 -1.91 -0.23 -7.85
N ASP A 72 -2.85 -0.05 -8.78
CA ASP A 72 -4.30 -0.14 -8.50
C ASP A 72 -4.68 -1.51 -7.92
N ALA A 73 -4.03 -2.58 -8.39
CA ALA A 73 -4.24 -3.90 -7.84
C ALA A 73 -3.49 -4.12 -6.51
N LEU A 74 -2.23 -3.68 -6.39
CA LEU A 74 -1.36 -4.06 -5.28
C LEU A 74 -1.22 -3.03 -4.15
N LEU A 75 -1.82 -1.85 -4.27
CA LEU A 75 -2.01 -0.90 -3.17
C LEU A 75 -3.24 -1.29 -2.36
N TRP A 76 -3.10 -2.36 -1.57
CA TRP A 76 -4.16 -2.90 -0.73
C TRP A 76 -3.70 -3.04 0.72
N CYS A 77 -4.64 -2.99 1.65
CA CYS A 77 -4.41 -3.20 3.07
C CYS A 77 -4.19 -4.68 3.38
N ASP A 78 -3.06 -5.02 3.98
CA ASP A 78 -2.68 -6.37 4.37
C ASP A 78 -3.49 -6.94 5.55
N VAL A 79 -4.27 -6.09 6.21
CA VAL A 79 -5.10 -6.45 7.37
C VAL A 79 -6.55 -6.61 6.96
N HIS A 80 -7.11 -5.56 6.36
CA HIS A 80 -8.54 -5.51 6.06
C HIS A 80 -8.86 -5.99 4.64
N HIS A 81 -7.84 -6.30 3.84
CA HIS A 81 -7.97 -6.71 2.44
C HIS A 81 -8.66 -5.68 1.51
N LEU A 82 -8.82 -4.44 1.98
CA LEU A 82 -9.42 -3.33 1.25
C LEU A 82 -8.40 -2.53 0.42
N PRO A 83 -8.81 -1.89 -0.68
CA PRO A 83 -7.98 -0.90 -1.37
C PRO A 83 -7.49 0.21 -0.43
N LEU A 84 -6.32 0.76 -0.74
CA LEU A 84 -5.82 1.96 -0.07
C LEU A 84 -6.28 3.19 -0.85
N GLU A 85 -6.79 4.17 -0.13
CA GLU A 85 -7.27 5.44 -0.68
C GLU A 85 -6.39 6.57 -0.16
N ASP A 86 -6.32 7.69 -0.88
CA ASP A 86 -5.63 8.87 -0.39
C ASP A 86 -6.21 9.28 0.97
N GLY A 87 -5.36 9.24 2.00
CA GLY A 87 -5.72 9.61 3.35
C GLY A 87 -6.05 11.09 3.40
N GLN A 88 -7.32 11.42 3.59
CA GLN A 88 -7.69 12.78 3.97
C GLN A 88 -7.09 13.07 5.34
N ALA A 89 -6.39 14.21 5.46
CA ALA A 89 -5.98 14.72 6.75
C ALA A 89 -7.22 14.82 7.65
N ILE A 90 -7.19 14.17 8.82
CA ILE A 90 -8.28 14.29 9.79
C ILE A 90 -8.24 15.74 10.31
N PRO A 91 -9.29 16.56 10.10
CA PRO A 91 -9.29 17.95 10.55
C PRO A 91 -9.36 17.99 12.07
N GLY A 92 -8.42 18.71 12.70
CA GLY A 92 -8.37 18.89 14.15
C GLY A 92 -7.11 18.26 14.77
N ASN A 93 -6.23 19.15 15.23
CA ASN A 93 -4.87 18.92 15.74
C ASN A 93 -3.85 18.62 14.66
N GLY A 94 -3.05 19.65 14.34
CA GLY A 94 -1.99 19.61 13.33
C GLY A 94 -1.17 18.34 13.45
N PHE A 95 -0.98 17.67 12.31
CA PHE A 95 -0.15 16.48 12.18
C PHE A 95 -0.13 15.62 13.44
N LEU A 96 -1.20 14.86 13.69
CA LEU A 96 -0.99 13.54 14.29
C LEU A 96 -0.18 12.72 13.27
N SER A 97 1.11 13.07 13.14
CA SER A 97 2.10 12.07 12.82
C SER A 97 2.02 11.13 14.00
N PHE A 98 1.69 9.88 13.70
CA PHE A 98 1.83 8.79 14.65
C PHE A 98 3.34 8.61 14.81
N GLY A 99 4.00 9.57 15.46
CA GLY A 99 5.32 9.38 16.03
C GLY A 99 5.26 8.10 16.84
N PRO A 100 6.30 7.27 16.75
CA PRO A 100 6.24 5.81 16.74
C PRO A 100 5.31 5.26 17.82
N VAL A 101 4.01 5.16 17.51
CA VAL A 101 3.09 4.36 18.30
C VAL A 101 3.61 2.95 18.11
N ARG A 102 4.04 2.32 19.20
CA ARG A 102 4.63 0.98 19.17
C ARG A 102 3.65 0.08 18.44
N GLU A 103 4.18 -0.77 17.56
CA GLU A 103 3.45 -1.79 16.78
C GLU A 103 2.49 -2.62 17.66
N GLU A 104 2.80 -2.71 18.95
CA GLU A 104 2.05 -3.35 20.03
C GLU A 104 0.72 -2.66 20.40
N GLN A 105 0.62 -1.33 20.26
CA GLN A 105 -0.56 -0.54 20.68
C GLN A 105 -1.48 -0.21 19.51
N PHE A 106 -0.91 -0.10 18.31
CA PHE A 106 -1.66 0.10 17.09
C PHE A 106 -0.96 -0.71 15.98
N PRO A 107 -1.34 -2.00 15.79
CA PRO A 107 -0.72 -2.85 14.77
C PRO A 107 -1.00 -2.37 13.33
N PHE A 108 -1.83 -1.33 13.19
CA PHE A 108 -2.25 -0.75 11.92
C PHE A 108 -1.50 0.55 11.63
N GLY A 109 -0.26 0.40 11.22
CA GLY A 109 0.45 1.44 10.48
C GLY A 109 1.37 2.29 11.33
N GLN A 110 2.67 2.00 11.22
CA GLN A 110 3.66 3.06 11.35
C GLN A 110 3.27 4.21 10.42
N GLY A 111 3.05 5.40 10.99
CA GLY A 111 2.82 6.67 10.31
C GLY A 111 1.48 6.78 9.59
N PHE A 112 0.78 7.89 9.81
CA PHE A 112 -0.25 8.33 8.87
C PHE A 112 0.47 8.80 7.61
N TRP A 113 0.63 7.86 6.68
CA TRP A 113 1.13 8.16 5.35
C TRP A 113 -0.05 8.33 4.41
N THR A 114 0.13 9.12 3.36
CA THR A 114 -0.86 9.66 2.43
C THR A 114 -1.86 8.67 1.80
N ILE A 115 -1.75 7.36 2.02
CA ILE A 115 -2.68 6.34 1.54
C ILE A 115 -3.02 5.33 2.66
N VAL A 116 -4.31 5.16 2.96
CA VAL A 116 -4.83 4.33 4.07
C VAL A 116 -6.11 3.61 3.68
N CYS A 117 -6.42 2.53 4.37
CA CYS A 117 -7.65 1.78 4.13
C CYS A 117 -8.83 2.37 4.93
N PRO A 118 -10.07 2.39 4.41
CA PRO A 118 -11.21 2.97 5.13
C PRO A 118 -11.47 2.34 6.51
N ALA A 119 -11.32 1.02 6.62
CA ALA A 119 -11.48 0.31 7.90
C ALA A 119 -10.39 0.69 8.92
N CYS A 120 -9.15 0.92 8.45
CA CYS A 120 -8.03 1.38 9.27
C CYS A 120 -8.31 2.78 9.82
N VAL A 121 -8.85 3.66 8.98
CA VAL A 121 -9.26 5.02 9.38
C VAL A 121 -10.40 4.97 10.39
N ALA A 122 -11.41 4.12 10.17
CA ALA A 122 -12.52 3.95 11.10
C ALA A 122 -12.07 3.43 12.48
N ALA A 123 -11.23 2.38 12.50
CA ALA A 123 -10.67 1.83 13.73
C ALA A 123 -9.81 2.86 14.48
N CYS A 124 -9.00 3.65 13.75
CA CYS A 124 -8.20 4.71 14.32
C CYS A 124 -9.06 5.83 14.93
N ARG A 125 -10.10 6.27 14.22
CA ARG A 125 -11.06 7.27 14.74
C ARG A 125 -11.71 6.78 16.02
N GLN A 126 -12.22 5.55 16.02
CA GLN A 126 -12.86 4.95 17.20
C GLN A 126 -11.92 4.95 18.41
N TRP A 127 -10.68 4.49 18.23
CA TRP A 127 -9.68 4.50 19.30
C TRP A 127 -9.38 5.91 19.85
N ILE A 128 -9.25 6.92 18.97
CA ILE A 128 -9.05 8.32 19.40
C ILE A 128 -10.23 8.83 20.21
N PHE A 129 -11.46 8.47 19.84
CA PHE A 129 -12.66 8.86 20.59
C PHE A 129 -12.74 8.15 21.94
N ASP A 130 -12.43 6.85 21.99
CA ASP A 130 -12.54 6.04 23.22
C ASP A 130 -11.40 6.31 24.22
N SER A 131 -10.27 6.83 23.75
CA SER A 131 -9.09 7.15 24.59
C SER A 131 -9.12 8.58 25.17
N ARG A 132 -10.21 9.32 24.96
CA ARG A 132 -10.45 10.69 25.48
C ARG A 132 -11.54 10.68 26.54
#